data_AF-A0A643FGM4-F1
#
_entry.id   AF-A0A643FGM4-F1
#
_cell.length_a   1.000
_cell.length_b   1.000
_cell.length_c   1.000
_cell.angle_alpha   90.00
_cell.angle_beta   90.00
_cell.angle_gamma   90.00
#
_symmetry.space_group_name_H-M   'P 1'
#
loop_
_entity.id
_entity.type
_entity.pdbx_description
1 polymer ?
#
loop_
_entity_poly.entity_id
_entity_poly.type
_entity_poly.pdbx_seq_one_letter_code
_entity_poly.pdbx_strand_id
1 'polypeptide(L)'
;MNLLPNEDQPQDRSDELFNRLRLLGSAARTWLQFDRAELKRRVCDKVIAHFRAAPSPEPREGIENGLAFLGFLLQEGGAHGLYDTTIRQLDRMIFKAIAEMDDDEQVVLLLPMVDVEDLATDRDASEWAKVLRTRLVPEWEEEMRSIVLHRVELASAA
;
A
#
# COMPACT_ATOMS: atom_id res chain seq x y z
N MET A 1 42.20 -20.70 -33.19
CA MET A 1 41.33 -20.94 -32.01
C MET A 1 40.12 -20.04 -32.21
N ASN A 2 39.05 -20.57 -32.81
CA ASN A 2 37.88 -19.78 -33.18
C ASN A 2 36.88 -19.81 -32.01
N LEU A 3 36.64 -18.65 -31.41
CA LEU A 3 35.52 -18.42 -30.51
C LEU A 3 34.26 -18.34 -31.38
N LEU A 4 33.39 -19.34 -31.27
CA LEU A 4 32.04 -19.26 -31.83
C LEU A 4 31.20 -18.28 -30.98
N PRO A 5 30.28 -17.53 -31.59
CA PRO A 5 29.40 -16.63 -30.87
C PRO A 5 28.46 -17.45 -29.97
N ASN A 6 28.28 -17.01 -28.72
CA ASN A 6 27.15 -17.45 -27.91
C ASN A 6 25.88 -17.01 -28.62
N GLU A 7 25.29 -17.93 -29.38
CA GLU A 7 23.92 -17.81 -29.86
C GLU A 7 23.01 -17.91 -28.64
N ASP A 8 22.54 -16.77 -28.14
CA ASP A 8 21.28 -16.68 -27.39
C ASP A 8 20.22 -17.36 -28.26
N GLN A 9 19.91 -18.63 -27.97
CA GLN A 9 19.05 -19.43 -28.83
C GLN A 9 17.61 -18.89 -28.79
N PRO A 10 16.95 -18.72 -29.94
CA PRO A 10 15.55 -18.26 -30.02
C PRO A 10 14.56 -19.11 -29.20
N GLN A 11 14.89 -20.39 -28.98
CA GLN A 11 14.11 -21.33 -28.17
C GLN A 11 14.10 -20.96 -26.68
N ASP A 12 15.24 -20.53 -26.14
CA ASP A 12 15.38 -20.15 -24.72
C ASP A 12 14.53 -18.92 -24.39
N ARG A 13 14.47 -17.96 -25.33
CA ARG A 13 13.59 -16.77 -25.22
C ARG A 13 12.11 -17.10 -25.36
N SER A 14 11.75 -18.09 -26.16
CA SER A 14 10.36 -18.52 -26.35
C SER A 14 9.84 -19.26 -25.12
N ASP A 15 10.66 -20.15 -24.54
CA ASP A 15 10.31 -20.89 -23.33
C ASP A 15 10.23 -19.96 -22.12
N GLU A 16 11.13 -18.97 -22.03
CA GLU A 16 11.08 -17.92 -21.02
C GLU A 16 9.81 -17.06 -21.14
N LEU A 17 9.48 -16.59 -22.35
CA LEU A 17 8.24 -15.85 -22.58
C LEU A 17 6.99 -16.68 -22.24
N PHE A 18 6.97 -17.95 -22.62
CA PHE A 18 5.87 -18.85 -22.32
C PHE A 18 5.71 -19.07 -20.82
N ASN A 19 6.81 -19.27 -20.10
CA ASN A 19 6.81 -19.38 -18.63
C ASN A 19 6.30 -18.10 -17.97
N ARG A 20 6.71 -16.92 -18.45
CA ARG A 20 6.20 -15.62 -17.96
C ARG A 20 4.71 -15.46 -18.19
N LEU A 21 4.22 -15.77 -19.39
CA LEU A 21 2.78 -15.71 -19.71
C LEU A 21 1.97 -16.69 -18.85
N ARG A 22 2.51 -17.88 -18.59
CA ARG A 22 1.89 -18.88 -17.70
C ARG A 22 1.82 -18.38 -16.26
N LEU A 23 2.90 -17.77 -15.76
CA LEU A 23 2.96 -17.18 -14.41
C LEU A 23 2.00 -16.01 -14.26
N LEU A 24 1.94 -15.12 -15.26
CA LEU A 24 0.97 -14.02 -15.30
C LEU A 24 -0.47 -14.55 -15.29
N GLY A 25 -0.76 -15.59 -16.09
CA GLY A 25 -2.08 -16.23 -16.12
C GLY A 25 -2.47 -16.96 -14.83
N SER A 26 -1.50 -17.44 -14.04
CA SER A 26 -1.76 -17.95 -12.68
C SER A 26 -1.95 -16.83 -11.67
N ALA A 27 -1.09 -15.80 -11.71
CA ALA A 27 -1.17 -14.66 -10.81
C ALA A 27 -2.49 -13.90 -10.99
N ALA A 28 -2.90 -13.62 -12.22
CA ALA A 28 -4.18 -12.98 -12.52
C ALA A 28 -5.39 -13.74 -11.95
N ARG A 29 -5.37 -15.08 -11.99
CA ARG A 29 -6.44 -15.90 -11.39
C ARG A 29 -6.46 -15.83 -9.87
N THR A 30 -5.30 -15.71 -9.24
CA THR A 30 -5.19 -15.47 -7.79
C THR A 30 -5.68 -14.06 -7.44
N TRP A 31 -5.23 -13.05 -8.18
CA TRP A 31 -5.58 -11.65 -7.97
C TRP A 31 -7.07 -11.36 -8.10
N LEU A 32 -7.75 -12.03 -9.05
CA LEU A 32 -9.22 -11.93 -9.21
C LEU A 32 -10.02 -12.46 -8.01
N GLN A 33 -9.40 -13.19 -7.08
CA GLN A 33 -10.08 -13.69 -5.87
C GLN A 33 -10.16 -12.64 -4.77
N PHE A 34 -9.36 -11.57 -4.85
CA PHE A 34 -9.31 -10.54 -3.82
C PHE A 34 -10.24 -9.38 -4.16
N ASP A 35 -11.10 -9.00 -3.21
CA ASP A 35 -11.88 -7.77 -3.28
C ASP A 35 -11.04 -6.59 -2.78
N ARG A 36 -10.69 -5.68 -3.69
CA ARG A 36 -9.90 -4.49 -3.39
C ARG A 36 -10.57 -3.57 -2.36
N ALA A 37 -11.90 -3.47 -2.33
CA ALA A 37 -12.60 -2.66 -1.34
C ALA A 37 -12.44 -3.24 0.07
N GLU A 38 -12.47 -4.56 0.17
CA GLU A 38 -12.23 -5.28 1.42
C GLU A 38 -10.76 -5.15 1.87
N LEU A 39 -9.80 -5.23 0.95
CA LEU A 39 -8.38 -4.98 1.26
C LEU A 39 -8.16 -3.56 1.83
N LYS A 40 -8.76 -2.53 1.21
CA LYS A 40 -8.73 -1.15 1.71
C LYS A 40 -9.32 -1.04 3.10
N ARG A 41 -10.47 -1.69 3.34
CA ARG A 41 -11.13 -1.73 4.65
C ARG A 41 -10.23 -2.35 5.71
N ARG A 42 -9.60 -3.48 5.43
CA ARG A 42 -8.66 -4.15 6.35
C ARG A 42 -7.49 -3.25 6.75
N VAL A 43 -6.90 -2.52 5.80
CA VAL A 43 -5.84 -1.55 6.09
C VAL A 43 -6.35 -0.46 7.03
N CYS A 44 -7.52 0.12 6.73
CA CYS A 44 -8.12 1.16 7.57
C CYS A 44 -8.41 0.67 8.99
N ASP A 45 -9.06 -0.49 9.12
CA ASP A 45 -9.45 -1.07 10.41
C ASP A 45 -8.21 -1.30 11.29
N LYS A 46 -7.10 -1.75 10.69
CA LYS A 46 -5.82 -1.96 11.36
C LYS A 46 -5.16 -0.67 11.82
N VAL A 47 -5.13 0.36 10.97
CA VAL A 47 -4.58 1.68 11.31
C VAL A 47 -5.41 2.35 12.42
N ILE A 48 -6.74 2.34 12.30
CA ILE A 48 -7.65 2.91 13.30
C ILE A 48 -7.50 2.18 14.63
N ALA A 49 -7.43 0.85 14.63
CA ALA A 49 -7.21 0.08 15.85
C ALA A 49 -5.89 0.45 16.54
N HIS A 50 -4.82 0.67 15.76
CA HIS A 50 -3.55 1.13 16.30
C HIS A 50 -3.67 2.49 17.00
N PHE A 51 -4.25 3.49 16.33
CA PHE A 51 -4.42 4.83 16.91
C PHE A 51 -5.37 4.84 18.12
N ARG A 52 -6.37 3.98 18.15
CA ARG A 52 -7.28 3.82 19.29
C ARG A 52 -6.57 3.21 20.51
N ALA A 53 -5.65 2.28 20.28
CA ALA A 53 -4.88 1.64 21.34
C ALA A 53 -3.69 2.50 21.83
N ALA A 54 -3.21 3.43 21.00
CA ALA A 54 -2.13 4.34 21.37
C ALA A 54 -2.65 5.47 22.29
N PRO A 55 -1.91 5.84 23.34
CA PRO A 55 -2.25 7.01 24.15
C PRO A 55 -2.19 8.29 23.31
N SER A 56 -2.94 9.32 23.73
CA SER A 56 -2.84 10.64 23.10
C SER A 56 -1.39 11.17 23.16
N PRO A 57 -0.83 11.70 22.07
CA PRO A 57 0.49 12.33 22.06
C PRO A 57 0.60 13.53 23.00
N GLU A 58 -0.51 14.23 23.22
CA GLU A 58 -0.59 15.35 24.16
C GLU A 58 -1.79 15.19 25.11
N PRO A 59 -1.62 15.50 26.40
CA PRO A 59 -2.74 15.49 27.34
C PRO A 59 -3.66 16.68 27.08
N ARG A 60 -4.90 16.39 26.69
CA ARG A 60 -5.96 17.39 26.50
C ARG A 60 -7.28 16.85 27.04
N GLU A 61 -8.06 17.71 27.68
CA GLU A 61 -9.36 17.33 28.22
C GLU A 61 -10.27 16.77 27.11
N GLY A 62 -10.84 15.59 27.34
CA GLY A 62 -11.68 14.88 26.37
C GLY A 62 -10.91 14.12 25.28
N ILE A 63 -9.58 14.13 25.26
CA ILE A 63 -8.75 13.41 24.27
C ILE A 63 -7.88 12.38 24.98
N GLU A 64 -8.31 11.12 24.96
CA GLU A 64 -7.65 10.04 25.71
C GLU A 64 -6.69 9.19 24.85
N ASN A 65 -6.92 9.09 23.55
CA ASN A 65 -6.15 8.23 22.65
C ASN A 65 -5.73 8.94 21.36
N GLY A 66 -4.81 8.31 20.63
CA GLY A 66 -4.26 8.85 19.39
C GLY A 66 -5.31 9.05 18.29
N LEU A 67 -6.37 8.26 18.26
CA LEU A 67 -7.45 8.40 17.28
C LEU A 67 -8.27 9.68 17.53
N ALA A 68 -8.66 9.92 18.78
CA ALA A 68 -9.34 11.15 19.19
C ALA A 68 -8.47 12.38 18.95
N PHE A 69 -7.17 12.27 19.22
CA PHE A 69 -6.20 13.33 18.93
C PHE A 69 -6.09 13.64 17.43
N LEU A 70 -6.05 12.61 16.58
CA LEU A 70 -6.04 12.78 15.13
C LEU A 70 -7.34 13.45 14.64
N GLY A 71 -8.51 13.03 15.13
CA GLY A 71 -9.79 13.66 14.81
C GLY A 71 -9.84 15.14 15.20
N PHE A 72 -9.32 15.48 16.39
CA PHE A 72 -9.16 16.85 16.83
C PHE A 72 -8.26 17.68 15.89
N LEU A 73 -7.10 17.13 15.50
CA LEU A 73 -6.18 17.81 14.57
C LEU A 73 -6.79 18.10 13.20
N LEU A 74 -7.67 17.23 12.70
CA LEU A 74 -8.38 17.45 11.44
C LEU A 74 -9.37 18.61 11.55
N GLN A 75 -10.08 18.73 12.68
CA GLN A 75 -11.04 19.81 12.92
C GLN A 75 -10.36 21.18 13.03
N GLU A 76 -9.15 21.24 13.60
CA GLU A 76 -8.34 22.48 13.71
C GLU A 76 -7.71 22.92 12.39
N GLY A 77 -7.88 22.16 11.29
CA GLY A 77 -7.46 22.57 9.95
C GLY A 77 -5.94 22.67 9.74
N GLY A 78 -5.16 21.84 10.44
CA GLY A 78 -3.71 21.75 10.22
C GLY A 78 -2.86 22.90 10.77
N ALA A 79 -3.47 23.86 11.48
CA ALA A 79 -2.73 24.97 12.12
C ALA A 79 -1.97 24.57 13.41
N HIS A 80 -2.00 23.29 13.77
CA HIS A 80 -1.37 22.76 14.98
C HIS A 80 0.07 22.30 14.68
N GLY A 81 1.04 22.67 15.53
CA GLY A 81 2.46 22.33 15.34
C GLY A 81 2.78 20.82 15.31
N LEU A 82 1.83 19.97 15.72
CA LEU A 82 1.96 18.51 15.68
C LEU A 82 1.34 17.86 14.44
N TYR A 83 0.58 18.61 13.63
CA TYR A 83 -0.16 18.06 12.48
C TYR A 83 0.73 17.25 11.56
N ASP A 84 1.83 17.84 11.09
CA ASP A 84 2.78 17.17 10.20
C ASP A 84 3.39 15.90 10.81
N THR A 85 3.64 15.91 12.12
CA THR A 85 4.21 14.75 12.82
C THR A 85 3.19 13.62 12.89
N THR A 86 1.94 13.94 13.20
CA THR A 86 0.85 12.95 13.27
C THR A 86 0.49 12.42 11.89
N ILE A 87 0.48 13.25 10.84
CA ILE A 87 0.29 12.80 9.46
C ILE A 87 1.42 11.86 9.02
N ARG A 88 2.69 12.18 9.32
CA ARG A 88 3.80 11.25 9.05
C ARG A 88 3.68 9.94 9.81
N GLN A 89 3.16 9.98 11.03
CA GLN A 89 2.89 8.76 11.80
C GLN A 89 1.77 7.94 11.14
N LEU A 90 0.70 8.60 10.69
CA LEU A 90 -0.38 7.96 9.94
C LEU A 90 0.14 7.25 8.69
N ASP A 91 0.94 7.93 7.88
CA ASP A 91 1.52 7.37 6.66
C ASP A 91 2.38 6.12 6.95
N ARG A 92 3.21 6.19 7.98
CA ARG A 92 4.01 5.03 8.43
C ARG A 92 3.12 3.86 8.85
N MET A 93 2.01 4.13 9.51
CA MET A 93 1.08 3.08 9.94
C MET A 93 0.32 2.47 8.77
N ILE A 94 -0.06 3.26 7.78
CA ILE A 94 -0.65 2.78 6.52
C ILE A 94 0.37 1.89 5.80
N PHE A 95 1.60 2.37 5.61
CA PHE A 95 2.68 1.59 4.98
C PHE A 95 2.90 0.25 5.69
N LYS A 96 3.00 0.28 7.02
CA LYS A 96 3.17 -0.94 7.84
C LYS A 96 1.99 -1.90 7.68
N ALA A 97 0.77 -1.38 7.69
CA ALA A 97 -0.42 -2.21 7.52
C ALA A 97 -0.44 -2.93 6.18
N ILE A 98 -0.02 -2.25 5.10
CA ILE A 98 0.11 -2.82 3.75
C ILE A 98 1.26 -3.83 3.68
N ALA A 99 2.42 -3.49 4.25
CA ALA A 99 3.61 -4.35 4.23
C ALA A 99 3.43 -5.68 5.00
N GLU A 100 2.42 -5.77 5.87
CA GLU A 100 2.05 -6.97 6.61
C GLU A 100 0.95 -7.80 5.92
N MET A 101 0.47 -7.38 4.74
CA MET A 101 -0.46 -8.15 3.90
C MET A 101 0.32 -9.17 3.06
N ASP A 102 -0.39 -10.18 2.53
CA ASP A 102 0.23 -11.12 1.59
C ASP A 102 0.68 -10.40 0.31
N ASP A 103 1.74 -10.88 -0.34
CA ASP A 103 2.32 -10.21 -1.51
C ASP A 103 1.29 -10.03 -2.63
N ASP A 104 0.46 -11.04 -2.92
CA ASP A 104 -0.63 -10.93 -3.89
C ASP A 104 -1.69 -9.88 -3.49
N GLU A 105 -2.01 -9.76 -2.20
CA GLU A 105 -2.94 -8.74 -1.70
C GLU A 105 -2.35 -7.34 -1.87
N GLN A 106 -1.05 -7.17 -1.61
CA GLN A 106 -0.34 -5.91 -1.84
C GLN A 106 -0.38 -5.54 -3.32
N VAL A 107 -0.16 -6.49 -4.23
CA VAL A 107 -0.25 -6.24 -5.68
C VAL A 107 -1.66 -5.81 -6.08
N VAL A 108 -2.69 -6.54 -5.68
CA VAL A 108 -4.09 -6.19 -6.00
C VAL A 108 -4.48 -4.80 -5.47
N LEU A 109 -4.04 -4.48 -4.24
CA LEU A 109 -4.34 -3.20 -3.63
C LEU A 109 -3.65 -2.04 -4.37
N LEU A 110 -2.34 -2.16 -4.59
CA LEU A 110 -1.46 -1.06 -5.01
C LEU A 110 -1.41 -0.87 -6.52
N LEU A 111 -1.42 -1.94 -7.31
CA LEU A 111 -1.21 -1.88 -8.76
C LEU A 111 -2.12 -0.87 -9.49
N PRO A 112 -3.42 -0.72 -9.14
CA PRO A 112 -4.28 0.26 -9.80
C PRO A 112 -4.11 1.71 -9.28
N MET A 113 -3.28 1.94 -8.27
CA MET A 113 -3.05 3.25 -7.63
C MET A 113 -1.75 3.92 -8.10
N VAL A 114 -1.03 3.25 -8.99
CA VAL A 114 0.29 3.65 -9.43
C VAL A 114 0.28 3.79 -10.94
N ASP A 115 0.86 4.87 -11.47
CA ASP A 115 1.08 4.97 -12.90
C ASP A 115 2.13 3.95 -13.34
N VAL A 116 1.81 3.17 -14.36
CA VAL A 116 2.51 1.93 -14.71
C VAL A 116 2.94 1.95 -16.17
N GLU A 117 3.70 2.98 -16.54
CA GLU A 117 4.28 3.10 -17.87
C GLU A 117 5.43 2.09 -18.12
N ASP A 118 6.17 1.69 -17.07
CA ASP A 118 7.41 0.88 -17.17
C ASP A 118 7.39 -0.42 -16.33
N LEU A 119 6.32 -1.19 -16.48
CA LEU A 119 6.19 -2.46 -15.76
C LEU A 119 6.87 -3.63 -16.48
N ALA A 120 7.99 -4.07 -15.91
CA ALA A 120 8.66 -5.29 -16.32
C ALA A 120 7.77 -6.51 -15.99
N THR A 121 7.37 -7.26 -17.02
CA THR A 121 6.43 -8.40 -16.92
C THR A 121 7.07 -9.68 -16.40
N ASP A 122 8.31 -9.62 -15.93
CA ASP A 122 9.12 -10.76 -15.48
C ASP A 122 9.14 -10.94 -13.96
N ARG A 123 8.52 -10.02 -13.20
CA ARG A 123 8.54 -10.05 -11.74
C ARG A 123 7.50 -11.00 -11.14
N ASP A 124 7.87 -11.65 -10.04
CA ASP A 124 6.94 -12.40 -9.20
C ASP A 124 6.17 -11.48 -8.23
N ALA A 125 5.16 -12.01 -7.53
CA ALA A 125 4.32 -11.22 -6.62
C ALA A 125 5.12 -10.52 -5.50
N SER A 126 6.20 -11.12 -5.01
CA SER A 126 7.03 -10.53 -3.96
C SER A 126 7.86 -9.36 -4.47
N GLU A 127 8.44 -9.51 -5.66
CA GLU A 127 9.14 -8.44 -6.36
C GLU A 127 8.19 -7.30 -6.73
N TRP A 128 6.98 -7.64 -7.19
CA TRP A 128 5.91 -6.69 -7.43
C TRP A 128 5.54 -5.92 -6.16
N ALA A 129 5.24 -6.61 -5.06
CA ALA A 129 4.87 -5.99 -3.80
C ALA A 129 5.99 -5.07 -3.27
N LYS A 130 7.27 -5.45 -3.42
CA LYS A 130 8.41 -4.59 -3.07
C LYS A 130 8.51 -3.36 -3.95
N VAL A 131 8.37 -3.53 -5.26
CA VAL A 131 8.42 -2.39 -6.21
C VAL A 131 7.24 -1.46 -5.98
N LEU A 132 6.02 -1.97 -5.88
CA LEU A 132 4.82 -1.16 -5.68
C LEU A 132 4.90 -0.35 -4.37
N ARG A 133 5.42 -0.94 -3.29
CA ARG A 133 5.68 -0.23 -2.03
C ARG A 133 6.73 0.88 -2.13
N THR A 134 7.68 0.77 -3.06
CA THR A 134 8.86 1.66 -3.11
C THR A 134 8.83 2.66 -4.25
N ARG A 135 8.04 2.45 -5.30
CA ARG A 135 8.46 2.94 -6.61
C ARG A 135 7.51 3.75 -7.47
N LEU A 136 6.26 4.03 -7.13
CA LEU A 136 5.41 4.70 -8.13
C LEU A 136 4.52 5.80 -7.56
N VAL A 137 5.16 6.94 -7.26
CA VAL A 137 4.54 8.24 -6.96
C VAL A 137 3.86 8.29 -5.56
N PRO A 138 3.77 9.46 -4.89
CA PRO A 138 3.04 9.59 -3.61
C PRO A 138 1.53 9.31 -3.67
N GLU A 139 1.03 8.86 -4.82
CA GLU A 139 -0.39 8.75 -5.16
C GLU A 139 -1.12 7.70 -4.32
N TRP A 140 -0.55 6.50 -4.16
CA TRP A 140 -1.17 5.48 -3.31
C TRP A 140 -1.16 5.91 -1.84
N GLU A 141 -0.11 6.60 -1.40
CA GLU A 141 -0.01 7.12 -0.03
C GLU A 141 -1.12 8.14 0.21
N GLU A 142 -1.32 9.07 -0.74
CA GLU A 142 -2.39 10.06 -0.70
C GLU A 142 -3.78 9.43 -0.74
N GLU A 143 -4.01 8.45 -1.64
CA GLU A 143 -5.29 7.75 -1.74
C GLU A 143 -5.61 7.02 -0.42
N MET A 144 -4.68 6.22 0.10
CA MET A 144 -4.89 5.49 1.34
C MET A 144 -5.01 6.42 2.55
N ARG A 145 -4.22 7.50 2.61
CA ARG A 145 -4.35 8.54 3.64
C ARG A 145 -5.74 9.15 3.61
N SER A 146 -6.22 9.56 2.43
CA SER A 146 -7.56 10.14 2.25
C SER A 146 -8.66 9.19 2.75
N ILE A 147 -8.59 7.90 2.39
CA ILE A 147 -9.58 6.90 2.83
C ILE A 147 -9.56 6.74 4.35
N VAL A 148 -8.36 6.68 4.96
CA VAL A 148 -8.25 6.54 6.43
C VAL A 148 -8.77 7.80 7.13
N LEU A 149 -8.35 8.99 6.70
CA LEU A 149 -8.79 10.26 7.28
C LEU A 149 -10.30 10.43 7.19
N HIS A 150 -10.91 10.11 6.05
CA HIS A 150 -12.36 10.15 5.90
C HIS A 150 -13.07 9.23 6.92
N ARG A 151 -12.52 8.04 7.20
CA ARG A 151 -13.07 7.16 8.24
C ARG A 151 -12.86 7.70 9.65
N VAL A 152 -11.76 8.40 9.91
CA VAL A 152 -11.52 9.07 11.20
C VAL A 152 -12.53 10.19 11.42
N GLU A 153 -12.82 10.99 10.39
CA GLU A 153 -13.85 12.03 10.44
C GLU A 153 -15.23 11.45 10.78
N LEU A 154 -15.64 10.38 10.07
CA LEU A 154 -16.90 9.69 10.35
C LEU A 154 -16.97 9.11 11.76
N ALA A 155 -15.86 8.57 12.28
CA ALA A 155 -15.79 8.03 13.64
C ALA A 155 -15.77 9.11 14.73
N SER A 156 -15.43 10.36 14.39
CA SER A 156 -15.36 11.50 15.30
C SER A 156 -16.65 12.32 15.33
N ALA A 157 -17.52 12.14 14.33
CA ALA A 157 -18.84 12.78 14.23
C ALA A 157 -19.99 11.96 14.86
N ALA A 158 -19.71 10.71 15.25
CA ALA A 158 -20.65 9.77 15.85
C ALA A 158 -20.54 9.76 17.39
#